data_AF-A0A2J7PZW7-F1
#
_entry.id   AF-A0A2J7PZW7-F1
#
_cell.length_a   1.000
_cell.length_b   1.000
_cell.length_c   1.000
_cell.angle_alpha   90.00
_cell.angle_beta   90.00
_cell.angle_gamma   90.00
#
_symmetry.space_group_name_H-M   'P 1'
#
loop_
_entity.id
_entity.type
_entity.pdbx_description
1 polymer ?
#
loop_
_entity_poly.entity_id
_entity_poly.type
_entity_poly.pdbx_seq_one_letter_code
_entity_poly.pdbx_strand_id
1 'polypeptide(L)'
;MVFSRFDFSESGYKNEVMEKKGRDERDPHKMLKKIEKQNEKLKDLEATGEIGKLTEIREKIAWNRALSKSEGVKVKDNPELLKKTIKKEIQQKQKSKRKWDARTEGMKNRRDEKQKKRMENIEARKKQVKINKLKKAAKKGRIIPGF
;
A
#
# COMPACT_ATOMS: atom_id res chain seq x y z
N MET A 1 7.96 -3.30 35.41
CA MET A 1 7.02 -2.18 35.19
C MET A 1 5.83 -2.74 34.40
N VAL A 2 4.70 -3.01 35.05
CA VAL A 2 3.51 -3.59 34.43
C VAL A 2 2.56 -2.45 34.11
N PHE A 3 2.34 -2.18 32.82
CA PHE A 3 1.43 -1.13 32.38
C PHE A 3 -0.01 -1.65 32.47
N SER A 4 -0.78 -1.03 33.36
CA SER A 4 -2.24 -1.10 33.44
C SER A 4 -2.87 -0.88 32.05
N ARG A 5 -3.80 -1.76 31.66
CA ARG A 5 -4.59 -1.72 30.42
C ARG A 5 -5.91 -0.95 30.61
N PHE A 6 -5.97 -0.03 31.57
CA PHE A 6 -7.12 0.85 31.75
C PHE A 6 -6.76 2.24 31.25
N ASP A 7 -7.21 2.56 30.04
CA ASP A 7 -7.01 3.85 29.39
C ASP A 7 -8.32 4.64 29.47
N PHE A 8 -8.32 5.77 30.18
CA PHE A 8 -9.47 6.67 30.38
C PHE A 8 -9.72 7.56 29.14
N SER A 9 -9.59 7.01 27.93
CA SER A 9 -9.73 7.75 26.68
C SER A 9 -11.17 7.74 26.12
N GLU A 10 -12.20 7.67 26.95
CA GLU A 10 -13.60 7.66 26.51
C GLU A 10 -14.05 9.01 25.90
N SER A 11 -13.23 10.06 26.04
CA SER A 11 -13.32 11.32 25.29
C SER A 11 -12.67 11.28 23.89
N GLY A 12 -11.97 10.20 23.55
CA GLY A 12 -11.24 10.03 22.28
C GLY A 12 -12.14 9.82 21.05
N TYR A 13 -13.37 9.33 21.23
CA TYR A 13 -14.29 9.06 20.11
C TYR A 13 -14.62 10.32 19.30
N LYS A 14 -14.83 11.47 19.95
CA LYS A 14 -15.15 12.73 19.26
C LYS A 14 -13.96 13.28 18.48
N ASN A 15 -12.76 13.18 19.04
CA ASN A 15 -11.52 13.60 18.38
C ASN A 15 -11.20 12.73 17.16
N GLU A 16 -11.40 11.41 17.26
CA GLU A 16 -11.15 10.48 16.16
C GLU A 16 -12.07 10.73 14.96
N VAL A 17 -13.34 11.05 15.19
CA VAL A 17 -14.32 11.37 14.13
C VAL A 17 -13.96 12.69 13.44
N MET A 18 -13.58 13.72 14.20
CA MET A 18 -13.12 14.99 13.62
C MET A 18 -11.83 14.82 12.82
N GLU A 19 -10.87 14.04 13.30
CA GLU A 19 -9.63 13.75 12.56
C GLU A 19 -9.90 12.97 11.27
N LYS A 20 -10.77 11.95 11.31
CA LYS A 20 -11.16 11.16 10.13
C LYS A 20 -11.81 12.08 9.08
N LYS A 21 -12.71 12.98 9.50
CA LYS A 21 -13.33 13.96 8.62
C LYS A 21 -12.31 14.90 7.97
N GLY A 22 -11.33 15.38 8.74
CA GLY A 22 -10.24 16.22 8.22
C GLY A 22 -9.30 15.50 7.25
N ARG A 23 -9.08 14.19 7.42
CA ARG A 23 -8.30 13.36 6.48
C ARG A 23 -9.08 13.11 5.19
N ASP A 24 -10.38 12.83 5.31
CA ASP A 24 -11.27 12.62 4.18
C ASP A 24 -11.43 13.88 3.32
N GLU A 25 -11.49 15.06 3.93
CA GLU A 25 -11.54 16.33 3.20
C GLU A 25 -10.23 16.63 2.44
N ARG A 26 -9.12 16.02 2.84
CA ARG A 26 -7.80 16.18 2.20
C ARG A 26 -7.51 15.15 1.11
N ASP A 27 -8.40 14.17 0.90
CA ASP A 27 -8.23 13.13 -0.13
C ASP A 27 -8.24 13.75 -1.54
N PRO A 28 -7.15 13.59 -2.33
CA PRO A 28 -7.08 14.11 -3.70
C PRO A 28 -8.24 13.68 -4.60
N HIS A 29 -8.77 12.47 -4.41
CA HIS A 29 -9.90 11.96 -5.20
C HIS A 29 -11.21 12.71 -4.89
N LYS A 30 -11.51 12.90 -3.60
CA LYS A 30 -12.70 13.64 -3.16
C LYS A 30 -12.61 15.12 -3.58
N MET A 31 -11.42 15.71 -3.49
CA MET A 31 -11.20 17.10 -3.87
C MET A 31 -11.34 17.32 -5.37
N LEU A 32 -10.83 16.39 -6.21
CA LEU A 32 -11.03 16.42 -7.65
C LEU A 32 -12.54 16.35 -8.00
N LYS A 33 -13.26 15.41 -7.39
CA LYS A 33 -14.71 15.26 -7.58
C LYS A 33 -15.50 16.49 -7.15
N LYS A 34 -15.06 17.18 -6.09
CA LYS A 34 -15.67 18.43 -5.64
C LYS A 34 -15.50 19.55 -6.68
N ILE A 35 -14.29 19.69 -7.23
CA ILE A 35 -13.99 20.67 -8.27
C ILE A 35 -14.79 20.38 -9.55
N GLU A 36 -14.85 19.12 -9.96
CA GLU A 36 -15.63 18.69 -11.14
C GLU A 36 -17.12 19.05 -10.97
N LYS A 37 -17.73 18.71 -9.84
CA LYS A 37 -19.11 19.09 -9.52
C LYS A 37 -19.34 20.60 -9.47
N GLN A 38 -18.37 21.36 -8.97
CA GLN A 38 -18.46 22.83 -8.96
C GLN A 38 -18.43 23.40 -10.37
N ASN A 39 -17.56 22.87 -11.23
CA ASN A 39 -17.47 23.28 -12.62
C ASN A 39 -18.71 22.87 -13.43
N GLU A 40 -19.27 21.69 -13.19
CA GLU A 40 -20.54 21.26 -13.78
C GLU A 40 -21.66 22.24 -13.44
N LYS A 41 -21.84 22.58 -12.17
CA LYS A 41 -22.84 23.56 -11.75
C LYS A 41 -22.66 24.93 -12.41
N LEU A 42 -21.42 25.39 -12.57
CA LEU A 42 -21.14 26.66 -13.25
C LEU A 42 -21.50 26.58 -14.75
N LYS A 43 -21.21 25.46 -15.41
CA LYS A 43 -21.59 25.21 -16.80
C LYS A 43 -23.10 25.13 -16.99
N ASP A 44 -23.81 24.50 -16.06
CA ASP A 44 -25.26 24.40 -16.11
C ASP A 44 -25.90 25.80 -16.00
N LEU A 45 -25.38 26.66 -15.12
CA LEU A 45 -25.83 28.05 -14.98
C LEU A 45 -25.45 28.94 -16.17
N GLU A 46 -24.33 28.66 -16.83
CA GLU A 46 -23.96 29.28 -18.10
C GLU A 46 -24.95 28.89 -19.20
N ALA A 47 -25.35 27.61 -19.26
CA ALA A 47 -26.28 27.10 -20.25
C ALA A 47 -27.71 27.63 -20.08
N THR A 48 -28.15 27.91 -18.85
CA THR A 48 -29.47 28.49 -18.58
C THR A 48 -29.55 30.01 -18.80
N GLY A 49 -28.42 30.67 -19.10
CA GLY A 49 -28.37 32.10 -19.45
C GLY A 49 -28.42 33.08 -18.27
N GLU A 50 -28.26 32.61 -17.03
CA GLU A 50 -28.31 33.45 -15.82
C GLU A 50 -26.95 34.12 -15.52
N ILE A 51 -26.56 35.06 -16.38
CA ILE A 51 -25.23 35.72 -16.34
C ILE A 51 -24.98 36.44 -15.01
N GLY A 52 -25.99 37.11 -14.45
CA GLY A 52 -25.87 37.86 -13.18
C GLY A 52 -25.59 36.94 -11.97
N LYS A 53 -26.28 35.80 -11.88
CA LYS A 53 -26.03 34.84 -10.79
C LYS A 53 -24.65 34.18 -10.94
N LEU A 54 -24.21 33.95 -12.17
CA LEU A 54 -22.89 33.40 -12.45
C LEU A 54 -21.77 34.34 -11.96
N THR A 55 -21.88 35.65 -12.24
CA THR A 55 -20.89 36.64 -11.79
C THR A 55 -20.83 36.72 -10.27
N GLU A 56 -22.00 36.78 -9.61
CA GLU A 56 -22.07 36.78 -8.14
C GLU A 56 -21.44 35.53 -7.52
N ILE A 57 -21.71 34.34 -8.08
CA ILE A 57 -21.12 33.08 -7.60
C ILE A 57 -19.61 33.08 -7.80
N ARG A 58 -19.12 33.54 -8.95
CA ARG A 58 -17.67 33.62 -9.23
C ARG A 58 -16.98 34.58 -8.28
N GLU A 59 -17.56 35.75 -8.03
CA GLU A 59 -17.04 36.74 -7.07
C GLU A 59 -17.03 36.17 -5.65
N LYS A 60 -18.13 35.54 -5.22
CA LYS A 60 -18.20 34.90 -3.90
C LYS A 60 -17.14 33.82 -3.73
N ILE A 61 -16.90 33.00 -4.76
CA ILE A 61 -15.83 31.99 -4.75
C ILE A 61 -14.45 32.66 -4.66
N ALA A 62 -14.22 33.74 -5.42
CA ALA A 62 -12.95 34.48 -5.40
C ALA A 62 -12.65 35.09 -4.03
N TRP A 63 -13.64 35.75 -3.41
CA TRP A 63 -13.53 36.31 -2.07
C TRP A 63 -13.30 35.24 -0.99
N ASN A 64 -14.05 34.15 -1.03
CA ASN A 64 -13.84 33.02 -0.09
C ASN A 64 -12.44 32.43 -0.24
N ARG A 65 -11.92 32.29 -1.47
CA ARG A 65 -10.55 31.82 -1.71
C ARG A 65 -9.50 32.79 -1.16
N ALA A 66 -9.72 34.10 -1.31
CA ALA A 66 -8.82 35.11 -0.76
C ALA A 66 -8.81 35.06 0.77
N LEU A 67 -9.99 34.97 1.39
CA LEU A 67 -10.15 34.88 2.85
C LEU A 67 -9.50 33.61 3.43
N SER A 68 -9.74 32.44 2.83
CA SER A 68 -9.09 31.20 3.27
C SER A 68 -7.57 31.26 3.14
N LYS A 69 -7.04 31.95 2.11
CA LYS A 69 -5.60 32.15 1.98
C LYS A 69 -5.05 33.08 3.06
N SER A 70 -5.76 34.16 3.40
CA SER A 70 -5.33 35.09 4.47
C SER A 70 -5.39 34.44 5.85
N GLU A 71 -6.35 33.53 6.07
CA GLU A 71 -6.42 32.68 7.27
C GLU A 71 -5.27 31.65 7.35
N GLY A 72 -4.51 31.46 6.27
CA GLY A 72 -3.38 30.51 6.21
C GLY A 72 -3.76 29.11 5.74
N VAL A 73 -5.00 28.90 5.28
CA VAL A 73 -5.45 27.60 4.75
C VAL A 73 -4.86 27.37 3.36
N LYS A 74 -4.21 26.20 3.18
CA LYS A 74 -3.64 25.80 1.88
C LYS A 74 -4.73 25.34 0.91
N VAL A 75 -5.24 26.26 0.10
CA VAL A 75 -6.25 25.99 -0.93
C VAL A 75 -5.64 25.18 -2.10
N LYS A 76 -6.18 24.00 -2.40
CA LYS A 76 -5.67 23.06 -3.41
C LYS A 76 -6.70 22.81 -4.51
N ASP A 77 -6.99 23.85 -5.29
CA ASP A 77 -8.08 23.81 -6.27
C ASP A 77 -7.65 23.46 -7.71
N ASN A 78 -6.36 23.18 -7.95
CA ASN A 78 -5.87 22.90 -9.30
C ASN A 78 -6.12 21.42 -9.70
N PRO A 79 -6.97 21.15 -10.72
CA PRO A 79 -7.33 19.79 -11.11
C PRO A 79 -6.15 18.99 -11.70
N GLU A 80 -5.23 19.63 -12.42
CA GLU A 80 -4.08 18.95 -13.02
C GLU A 80 -3.10 18.45 -11.96
N LEU A 81 -2.85 19.28 -10.94
CA LEU A 81 -1.99 18.90 -9.82
C LEU A 81 -2.60 17.76 -9.00
N LEU A 82 -3.93 17.75 -8.84
CA LEU A 82 -4.64 16.66 -8.17
C LEU A 82 -4.54 15.35 -8.95
N LYS A 83 -4.76 15.38 -10.26
CA LYS A 83 -4.55 14.22 -11.14
C LYS A 83 -3.12 13.70 -11.07
N LYS A 84 -2.11 14.59 -11.08
CA LYS A 84 -0.70 14.22 -10.90
C LYS A 84 -0.44 13.58 -9.54
N THR A 85 -1.07 14.09 -8.48
CA THR A 85 -0.94 13.54 -7.11
C THR A 85 -1.51 12.13 -7.04
N ILE A 86 -2.72 11.92 -7.56
CA ILE A 86 -3.36 10.60 -7.66
C ILE A 86 -2.46 9.62 -8.42
N LYS A 87 -1.90 10.03 -9.57
CA LYS A 87 -0.98 9.18 -10.34
C LYS A 87 0.26 8.78 -9.52
N LYS A 88 0.85 9.72 -8.77
CA LYS A 88 2.00 9.43 -7.88
C LYS A 88 1.63 8.43 -6.78
N GLU A 89 0.46 8.57 -6.17
CA GLU A 89 -0.02 7.63 -5.15
C GLU A 89 -0.22 6.22 -5.72
N ILE A 90 -0.82 6.11 -6.91
CA ILE A 90 -0.98 4.83 -7.62
C ILE A 90 0.39 4.20 -7.90
N GLN A 91 1.34 4.98 -8.43
CA GLN A 91 2.70 4.49 -8.70
C GLN A 91 3.41 4.03 -7.42
N GLN A 92 3.25 4.76 -6.32
CA GLN A 92 3.84 4.39 -5.04
C GLN A 92 3.23 3.10 -4.51
N LYS A 93 1.91 2.93 -4.58
CA LYS A 93 1.22 1.68 -4.22
C LYS A 93 1.71 0.51 -5.08
N GLN A 94 1.86 0.70 -6.39
CA GLN A 94 2.40 -0.32 -7.29
C GLN A 94 3.85 -0.69 -6.94
N LYS A 95 4.70 0.30 -6.66
CA LYS A 95 6.09 0.07 -6.22
C LYS A 95 6.15 -0.72 -4.92
N SER A 96 5.32 -0.36 -3.95
CA SER A 96 5.22 -1.09 -2.68
C SER A 96 4.73 -2.53 -2.88
N LYS A 97 3.71 -2.74 -3.73
CA LYS A 97 3.22 -4.08 -4.09
C LYS A 97 4.35 -4.93 -4.69
N ARG A 98 5.03 -4.43 -5.74
CA ARG A 98 6.15 -5.15 -6.38
C ARG A 98 7.26 -5.52 -5.40
N LYS A 99 7.60 -4.61 -4.47
CA LYS A 99 8.61 -4.88 -3.44
C LYS A 99 8.16 -5.98 -2.46
N TRP A 100 6.88 -6.01 -2.11
CA TRP A 100 6.32 -7.05 -1.26
C TRP A 100 6.32 -8.41 -1.97
N ASP A 101 5.87 -8.44 -3.23
CA ASP A 101 5.85 -9.65 -4.05
C ASP A 101 7.27 -10.22 -4.25
N ALA A 102 8.25 -9.37 -4.56
CA ALA A 102 9.65 -9.80 -4.67
C ALA A 102 10.21 -10.35 -3.34
N ARG A 103 9.79 -9.78 -2.21
CA ARG A 103 10.22 -10.26 -0.88
C ARG A 103 9.60 -11.63 -0.57
N THR A 104 8.31 -11.83 -0.86
CA THR A 104 7.64 -13.11 -0.60
C THR A 104 8.21 -14.21 -1.49
N GLU A 105 8.44 -13.92 -2.76
CA GLU A 105 9.11 -14.83 -3.69
C GLU A 105 10.53 -15.16 -3.23
N GLY A 106 11.34 -14.16 -2.88
CA GLY A 106 12.70 -14.38 -2.37
C GLY A 106 12.72 -15.22 -1.08
N MET A 107 11.75 -15.03 -0.18
CA MET A 107 11.61 -15.89 1.00
C MET A 107 11.26 -17.34 0.64
N LYS A 108 10.35 -17.54 -0.32
CA LYS A 108 9.96 -18.87 -0.80
C LYS A 108 11.16 -19.59 -1.42
N ASN A 109 11.86 -18.93 -2.35
CA ASN A 109 13.04 -19.49 -3.02
C ASN A 109 14.11 -19.89 -2.01
N ARG A 110 14.39 -19.03 -1.00
CA ARG A 110 15.37 -19.35 0.06
C ARG A 110 14.94 -20.55 0.92
N ARG A 111 13.65 -20.72 1.19
CA ARG A 111 13.15 -21.91 1.90
C ARG A 111 13.33 -23.16 1.04
N ASP A 112 12.93 -23.08 -0.23
CA ASP A 112 12.99 -24.21 -1.17
C ASP A 112 14.44 -24.64 -1.42
N GLU A 113 15.37 -23.71 -1.59
CA GLU A 113 16.81 -24.01 -1.72
C GLU A 113 17.37 -24.73 -0.49
N LYS A 114 17.02 -24.28 0.72
CA LYS A 114 17.44 -24.94 1.96
C LYS A 114 16.86 -26.34 2.07
N GLN A 115 15.61 -26.53 1.68
CA GLN A 115 14.95 -27.84 1.68
C GLN A 115 15.60 -28.77 0.65
N LYS A 116 15.88 -28.30 -0.58
CA LYS A 116 16.59 -29.06 -1.62
C LYS A 116 17.97 -29.52 -1.13
N LYS A 117 18.79 -28.60 -0.60
CA LYS A 117 20.09 -28.94 -0.02
C LYS A 117 20.00 -29.98 1.10
N ARG A 118 18.96 -29.89 1.94
CA ARG A 118 18.71 -30.89 2.99
C ARG A 118 18.37 -32.26 2.41
N MET A 119 17.51 -32.32 1.39
CA MET A 119 17.15 -33.58 0.72
C MET A 119 18.38 -34.22 0.07
N GLU A 120 19.17 -33.45 -0.68
CA GLU A 120 20.41 -33.90 -1.31
C GLU A 120 21.41 -34.48 -0.28
N ASN A 121 21.62 -33.78 0.84
CA ASN A 121 22.49 -34.25 1.91
C ASN A 121 21.99 -35.55 2.56
N ILE A 122 20.67 -35.69 2.74
CA ILE A 122 20.06 -36.91 3.27
C ILE A 122 20.25 -38.08 2.28
N GLU A 123 20.06 -37.84 0.99
CA GLU A 123 20.27 -38.85 -0.05
C GLU A 123 21.73 -39.28 -0.16
N ALA A 124 22.66 -38.32 -0.16
CA ALA A 124 24.09 -38.58 -0.14
C ALA A 124 24.47 -39.43 1.09
N ARG A 125 23.94 -39.09 2.28
CA ARG A 125 24.16 -39.89 3.51
C ARG A 125 23.59 -41.31 3.37
N LYS A 126 22.38 -41.47 2.82
CA LYS A 126 21.79 -42.80 2.57
C LYS A 126 22.66 -43.63 1.62
N LYS A 127 23.14 -43.04 0.53
CA LYS A 127 24.05 -43.69 -0.43
C LYS A 127 25.37 -44.08 0.24
N GLN A 128 25.99 -43.18 1.00
CA GLN A 128 27.25 -43.44 1.70
C GLN A 128 27.11 -44.58 2.72
N VAL A 129 26.02 -44.63 3.48
CA VAL A 129 25.76 -45.72 4.43
C VAL A 129 25.64 -47.07 3.69
N LYS A 130 24.95 -47.12 2.55
CA LYS A 130 24.86 -48.34 1.72
C LYS A 130 26.24 -48.77 1.22
N ILE A 131 27.02 -47.85 0.65
CA ILE A 131 28.39 -48.13 0.16
C ILE A 131 29.29 -48.62 1.30
N ASN A 132 29.24 -47.99 2.48
CA ASN A 132 30.05 -48.40 3.62
C ASN A 132 29.66 -49.80 4.14
N LYS A 133 28.37 -50.16 4.11
CA LYS A 133 27.92 -51.52 4.43
C LYS A 133 28.48 -52.55 3.45
N LEU A 134 28.42 -52.26 2.15
CA LEU A 134 28.99 -53.11 1.09
C LEU A 134 30.50 -53.28 1.26
N LYS A 135 31.25 -52.19 1.44
CA LYS A 135 32.71 -52.23 1.69
C LYS A 135 33.07 -53.07 2.92
N LYS A 136 32.31 -52.96 4.01
CA LYS A 136 32.51 -53.79 5.22
C LYS A 136 32.22 -55.27 4.98
N ALA A 137 31.20 -55.60 4.19
CA ALA A 137 30.88 -56.99 3.83
C ALA A 137 31.97 -57.60 2.94
N ALA A 138 32.46 -56.86 1.95
CA ALA A 138 33.55 -57.29 1.07
C ALA A 138 34.86 -57.54 1.86
N LYS A 139 35.23 -56.63 2.79
CA LYS A 139 36.41 -56.82 3.66
C LYS A 139 36.33 -58.06 4.55
N LYS A 140 35.12 -58.55 4.86
CA LYS A 140 34.88 -59.78 5.63
C LYS A 140 34.81 -61.05 4.76
N GLY A 141 35.13 -60.96 3.46
CA GLY A 141 35.14 -62.11 2.55
C GLY A 141 33.76 -62.61 2.13
N ARG A 142 32.69 -61.83 2.35
CA ARG A 142 31.33 -62.22 1.94
C ARG A 142 31.12 -61.86 0.48
N ILE A 143 30.79 -62.84 -0.36
CA ILE A 143 30.46 -62.65 -1.78
C ILE A 143 29.20 -61.79 -1.85
N ILE A 144 29.25 -60.67 -2.56
CA ILE A 144 28.14 -59.74 -2.72
C ILE A 144 27.52 -60.00 -4.11
N PRO A 145 26.33 -60.62 -4.22
CA PRO A 145 25.69 -60.84 -5.51
C PRO A 145 25.00 -59.54 -5.96
N GLY A 146 25.25 -59.13 -7.21
CA GLY A 146 24.58 -57.96 -7.82
C GLY A 146 25.21 -56.60 -7.50
N PHE A 147 26.49 -56.59 -7.11
CA PHE A 147 27.38 -55.43 -7.18
C PHE A 147 28.64 -55.79 -7.96
#